data_AF-A0A953XF26-F1
#
_entry.id   AF-A0A953XF26-F1
#
_cell.length_a   1.000
_cell.length_b   1.000
_cell.length_c   1.000
_cell.angle_alpha   90.00
_cell.angle_beta   90.00
_cell.angle_gamma   90.00
#
_symmetry.space_group_name_H-M   'P 1'
#
loop_
_entity.id
_entity.type
_entity.pdbx_description
1 polymer ?
#
loop_
_entity_poly.entity_id
_entity_poly.type
_entity_poly.pdbx_seq_one_letter_code
_entity_poly.pdbx_strand_id
1 'polypeptide(L)'
;MADRASTSAGRKKPVSREKRKPAAKKPAGPALHYHVSMPDPASHTFQVEITLSGVGDSCTLAFPAWTPGSYKIREFGKNVSSFKARGAKFEMYDKQRYHLTRIKDGKAAVSFDYYADELSVRTPHLDDTHGFFLGTNLLPYLEDINAMPAPAEFTVSVKPYKGWKVATSLPAVKGKPNTWRTDNYDVLGDTPFEIGTHEVHSFTARGVKHDVAFYGYGNFDAKRIVADTKKIVETQAKNFGGLPYKYYLFIHHISPDSGGGLEHLNSCVCGWPSWNFKTEDDYQKFIRLVSHEFFHVWNVKRIRPKILGPFDYRTEQHTKALWIMEGMTQYYERLWVARAGVCKPEEVLKAYAETIDREDNRPGRKVMSLEQSSWLAWTKLYLADENFLNTGVSYYSRGAQVGLLLDAKIRNATDGKRSLDDVMRLAFKRYGWPKPGFPEGGWFELVEEVAGQKFTRFWNDHVSGTKELNYDEFLDCYGLEFKRDKQGSEPWLGFTTGSKGGLKIASVHAEGPARKAGLQPRDEILALNGHKVHAKTFDDRVSELAPGSICTLTVFRREQLKEGRLHVGRQPAGKLTLGPREHQSPTQRRNYRKWLGITKP
;
A
#
# COMPACT_ATOMS: atom_id res chain seq x y z
N MET A 1 83.13 6.62 36.21
CA MET A 1 83.47 7.76 37.09
C MET A 1 82.38 8.80 36.86
N ALA A 2 81.37 8.87 37.73
CA ALA A 2 81.19 9.95 38.71
C ALA A 2 81.39 11.34 38.05
N ASP A 3 80.41 12.24 38.00
CA ASP A 3 79.86 12.83 39.21
C ASP A 3 78.51 13.56 39.03
N ARG A 4 77.91 13.83 40.19
CA ARG A 4 76.61 14.47 40.47
C ARG A 4 76.54 15.94 40.04
N ALA A 5 75.33 16.43 39.75
CA ALA A 5 74.91 17.77 40.16
C ALA A 5 73.38 17.90 40.23
N SER A 6 72.93 18.73 41.17
CA SER A 6 71.60 18.76 41.76
C SER A 6 70.95 20.13 41.58
N THR A 7 69.61 20.14 41.55
CA THR A 7 68.66 21.21 41.97
C THR A 7 68.63 22.57 41.25
N SER A 8 67.43 22.98 40.79
CA SER A 8 66.64 24.00 41.49
C SER A 8 65.17 24.01 41.03
N ALA A 9 64.28 24.35 41.95
CA ALA A 9 62.83 24.22 41.88
C ALA A 9 62.13 25.53 41.47
N GLY A 10 61.14 25.45 40.58
CA GLY A 10 60.20 26.54 40.26
C GLY A 10 58.82 26.28 40.86
N ARG A 11 58.37 27.16 41.76
CA ARG A 11 57.02 27.20 42.35
C ARG A 11 55.96 27.49 41.27
N LYS A 12 54.96 26.62 41.11
CA LYS A 12 53.69 26.92 40.40
C LYS A 12 52.59 27.27 41.40
N LYS A 13 51.92 28.42 41.19
CA LYS A 13 50.72 28.86 41.92
C LYS A 13 49.51 27.94 41.60
N PRO A 14 48.54 27.77 42.52
CA PRO A 14 47.37 26.95 42.27
C PRO A 14 46.36 27.72 41.38
N VAL A 15 45.87 27.05 40.33
CA VAL A 15 44.81 27.55 39.45
C VAL A 15 43.46 27.34 40.15
N SER A 16 42.70 28.42 40.35
CA SER A 16 41.34 28.40 40.90
C SER A 16 40.39 27.63 39.97
N ARG A 17 39.68 26.63 40.50
CA ARG A 17 38.57 25.96 39.82
C ARG A 17 37.39 26.93 39.66
N GLU A 18 37.23 27.49 38.47
CA GLU A 18 35.96 28.09 38.06
C GLU A 18 34.86 27.03 38.03
N LYS A 19 33.79 27.25 38.81
CA LYS A 19 32.56 26.44 38.73
C LYS A 19 31.91 26.71 37.37
N ARG A 20 32.01 25.75 36.43
CA ARG A 20 31.20 25.75 35.20
C ARG A 20 29.73 25.88 35.58
N LYS A 21 29.09 26.97 35.15
CA LYS A 21 27.62 27.10 35.17
C LYS A 21 27.03 25.89 34.42
N PRO A 22 25.97 25.23 34.94
CA PRO A 22 25.30 24.17 34.20
C PRO A 22 24.80 24.75 32.88
N ALA A 23 25.08 24.04 31.78
CA ALA A 23 24.53 24.39 30.47
C ALA A 23 23.01 24.53 30.60
N ALA A 24 22.44 25.63 30.11
CA ALA A 24 21.01 25.83 30.08
C ALA A 24 20.35 24.61 29.41
N LYS A 25 19.42 23.94 30.12
CA LYS A 25 18.62 22.87 29.52
C LYS A 25 17.95 23.45 28.28
N LYS A 26 18.18 22.85 27.11
CA LYS A 26 17.38 23.16 25.93
C LYS A 26 15.90 23.07 26.31
N PRO A 27 15.05 24.03 25.89
CA PRO A 27 13.62 23.93 26.16
C PRO A 27 13.12 22.58 25.62
N ALA A 28 12.42 21.83 26.46
CA ALA A 28 11.80 20.58 26.05
C ALA A 28 10.68 20.91 25.04
N GLY A 29 10.62 20.16 23.93
CA GLY A 29 9.49 20.26 23.01
C GLY A 29 8.19 19.78 23.67
N PRO A 30 7.04 19.97 23.02
CA PRO A 30 5.78 19.54 23.58
C PRO A 30 5.73 18.01 23.68
N ALA A 31 5.03 17.52 24.69
CA ALA A 31 4.78 16.09 24.86
C ALA A 31 3.29 15.80 24.86
N LEU A 32 2.89 14.80 24.08
CA LEU A 32 1.53 14.28 24.00
C LEU A 32 1.53 12.84 24.50
N HIS A 33 0.80 12.62 25.59
CA HIS A 33 0.53 11.29 26.09
C HIS A 33 -0.91 10.88 25.77
N TYR A 34 -1.07 9.89 24.91
CA TYR A 34 -2.36 9.29 24.59
C TYR A 34 -2.59 8.08 25.51
N HIS A 35 -3.77 8.03 26.13
CA HIS A 35 -4.30 6.86 26.82
C HIS A 35 -5.53 6.38 26.06
N VAL A 36 -5.45 5.18 25.49
CA VAL A 36 -6.52 4.57 24.70
C VAL A 36 -7.08 3.39 25.50
N SER A 37 -8.40 3.36 25.66
CA SER A 37 -9.07 2.26 26.36
C SER A 37 -10.36 1.85 25.64
N MET A 38 -10.80 0.61 25.91
CA MET A 38 -12.03 0.03 25.37
C MET A 38 -12.77 -0.71 26.51
N PRO A 39 -13.45 0.00 27.43
CA PRO A 39 -14.11 -0.65 28.56
C PRO A 39 -15.29 -1.53 28.14
N ASP A 40 -15.95 -1.20 27.03
CA ASP A 40 -17.03 -1.96 26.41
C ASP A 40 -16.81 -2.07 24.89
N PRO A 41 -16.00 -3.03 24.42
CA PRO A 41 -15.68 -3.17 23.00
C PRO A 41 -16.90 -3.41 22.10
N ALA A 42 -17.96 -4.03 22.63
CA ALA A 42 -19.20 -4.28 21.89
C ALA A 42 -19.96 -3.00 21.54
N SER A 43 -19.61 -1.86 22.15
CA SER A 43 -20.16 -0.56 21.77
C SER A 43 -19.46 0.07 20.55
N HIS A 44 -18.43 -0.59 20.01
CA HIS A 44 -17.57 -0.08 18.94
C HIS A 44 -16.91 1.28 19.26
N THR A 45 -16.68 1.60 20.54
CA THR A 45 -16.16 2.92 20.95
C THR A 45 -14.84 2.81 21.72
N PHE A 46 -13.80 3.45 21.20
CA PHE A 46 -12.59 3.74 21.97
C PHE A 46 -12.82 4.97 22.84
N GLN A 47 -12.31 4.94 24.07
CA GLN A 47 -12.17 6.12 24.92
C GLN A 47 -10.73 6.59 24.88
N VAL A 48 -10.52 7.85 24.46
CA VAL A 48 -9.18 8.43 24.29
C VAL A 48 -9.01 9.63 25.22
N GLU A 49 -7.94 9.61 26.00
CA GLU A 49 -7.47 10.76 26.77
C GLU A 49 -6.09 11.20 26.26
N ILE A 50 -5.88 12.50 26.17
CA ILE A 50 -4.62 13.11 25.72
C ILE A 50 -4.15 14.09 26.79
N THR A 51 -2.99 13.84 27.37
CA THR A 51 -2.31 14.83 28.23
C THR A 51 -1.26 15.58 27.42
N LEU A 52 -1.42 16.90 27.36
CA LEU A 52 -0.53 17.84 26.69
C LEU A 52 0.37 18.51 27.72
N SER A 53 1.66 18.64 27.41
CA SER A 53 2.60 19.43 28.20
C SER A 53 3.62 20.11 27.30
N GLY A 54 4.18 21.25 27.74
CA GLY A 54 5.17 21.99 26.95
C GLY A 54 4.59 22.67 25.70
N VAL A 55 3.27 22.88 25.67
CA VAL A 55 2.60 23.70 24.64
C VAL A 55 2.54 25.16 25.08
N GLY A 56 2.17 26.07 24.18
CA GLY A 56 1.94 27.48 24.49
C GLY A 56 0.67 27.72 25.32
N ASP A 57 0.24 28.98 25.40
CA ASP A 57 -1.06 29.37 25.98
C ASP A 57 -2.27 28.94 25.10
N SER A 58 -1.98 28.55 23.86
CA SER A 58 -2.89 28.00 22.89
C SER A 58 -2.19 26.96 22.01
N CYS A 59 -2.97 26.04 21.43
CA CYS A 59 -2.53 25.11 20.40
C CYS A 59 -3.71 24.53 19.63
N THR A 60 -3.48 23.99 18.44
CA THR A 60 -4.53 23.33 17.65
C THR A 60 -4.22 21.84 17.55
N LEU A 61 -5.18 21.00 17.97
CA LEU A 61 -5.19 19.58 17.69
C LEU A 61 -5.92 19.32 16.37
N ALA A 62 -5.29 18.58 15.46
CA ALA A 62 -5.85 18.22 14.17
C ALA A 62 -5.96 16.70 14.03
N PHE A 63 -7.12 16.21 13.62
CA PHE A 63 -7.29 14.83 13.15
C PHE A 63 -6.88 14.75 11.67
N PRO A 64 -6.08 13.75 11.26
CA PRO A 64 -5.83 13.50 9.86
C PRO A 64 -7.11 13.29 9.04
N ALA A 65 -7.14 13.83 7.83
CA ALA A 65 -8.23 13.61 6.87
C ALA A 65 -8.04 12.30 6.08
N TRP A 66 -6.80 11.82 5.99
CA TRP A 66 -6.39 10.66 5.19
C TRP A 66 -5.16 9.97 5.81
N THR A 67 -4.77 8.81 5.27
CA THR A 67 -3.60 8.06 5.74
C THR A 67 -2.66 7.71 4.57
N PRO A 68 -1.33 7.89 4.71
CA PRO A 68 -0.35 7.47 3.71
C PRO A 68 -0.56 6.02 3.26
N GLY A 69 -0.39 5.77 1.96
CA GLY A 69 -0.71 4.48 1.32
C GLY A 69 -2.16 4.38 0.82
N SER A 70 -3.09 5.16 1.39
CA SER A 70 -4.48 5.24 0.94
C SER A 70 -4.86 6.66 0.51
N TYR A 71 -4.67 6.98 -0.78
CA TYR A 71 -4.92 8.30 -1.39
C TYR A 71 -6.42 8.63 -1.56
N LYS A 72 -7.13 8.74 -0.44
CA LYS A 72 -8.54 9.13 -0.33
C LYS A 72 -8.78 9.92 0.95
N ILE A 73 -9.46 11.05 0.84
CA ILE A 73 -9.98 11.78 2.01
C ILE A 73 -11.11 10.96 2.65
N ARG A 74 -10.96 10.67 3.94
CA ARG A 74 -11.84 9.82 4.75
C ARG A 74 -12.48 10.56 5.93
N GLU A 75 -11.93 11.70 6.30
CA GLU A 75 -12.42 12.56 7.40
C GLU A 75 -12.44 11.83 8.75
N PHE A 76 -11.29 11.38 9.26
CA PHE A 76 -11.28 10.56 10.49
C PHE A 76 -11.84 11.29 11.72
N GLY A 77 -11.84 12.62 11.73
CA GLY A 77 -12.49 13.44 12.77
C GLY A 77 -14.01 13.21 12.91
N LYS A 78 -14.68 12.69 11.88
CA LYS A 78 -16.15 12.44 11.88
C LYS A 78 -16.60 11.45 12.96
N ASN A 79 -15.69 10.61 13.44
CA ASN A 79 -15.96 9.55 14.41
C ASN A 79 -15.83 10.01 15.86
N VAL A 80 -15.38 11.25 16.09
CA VAL A 80 -15.16 11.83 17.42
C VAL A 80 -16.47 12.33 18.01
N SER A 81 -16.72 12.00 19.27
CA SER A 81 -17.83 12.51 20.06
C SER A 81 -17.41 12.79 21.50
N SER A 82 -18.27 13.47 22.28
CA SER A 82 -18.02 13.76 23.70
C SER A 82 -16.71 14.51 24.00
N PHE A 83 -16.21 15.33 23.06
CA PHE A 83 -14.93 16.04 23.22
C PHE A 83 -14.98 17.00 24.42
N LYS A 84 -14.00 16.88 25.31
CA LYS A 84 -13.84 17.69 26.51
C LYS A 84 -12.39 18.14 26.64
N ALA A 85 -12.19 19.32 27.23
CA ALA A 85 -10.89 19.83 27.60
C ALA A 85 -10.85 20.24 29.08
N ARG A 86 -9.76 19.90 29.77
CA ARG A 86 -9.46 20.29 31.15
C ARG A 86 -8.16 21.11 31.17
N GLY A 87 -8.17 22.23 31.88
CA GLY A 87 -7.05 23.17 31.89
C GLY A 87 -6.93 24.03 30.62
N ALA A 88 -7.93 23.97 29.73
CA ALA A 88 -8.06 24.78 28.52
C ALA A 88 -9.55 25.04 28.23
N LYS A 89 -9.84 26.08 27.44
CA LYS A 89 -11.09 26.17 26.67
C LYS A 89 -10.84 25.60 25.28
N PHE A 90 -11.88 25.12 24.61
CA PHE A 90 -11.77 24.67 23.23
C PHE A 90 -12.87 25.23 22.34
N GLU A 91 -12.54 25.37 21.06
CA GLU A 91 -13.48 25.63 19.97
C GLU A 91 -13.10 24.75 18.77
N MET A 92 -14.08 24.33 17.99
CA MET A 92 -13.80 23.66 16.72
C MET A 92 -13.63 24.73 15.64
N TYR A 93 -12.52 24.67 14.91
CA TYR A 93 -12.29 25.53 13.75
C TYR A 93 -12.99 24.98 12.50
N ASP A 94 -13.01 23.67 12.34
CA ASP A 94 -13.66 22.96 11.25
C ASP A 94 -13.88 21.49 11.61
N LYS A 95 -14.20 20.66 10.61
CA LYS A 95 -14.47 19.23 10.72
C LYS A 95 -13.34 18.39 11.33
N GLN A 96 -12.11 18.90 11.43
CA GLN A 96 -10.96 18.12 11.90
C GLN A 96 -10.05 18.87 12.89
N ARG A 97 -10.24 20.17 13.13
CA ARG A 97 -9.37 20.99 13.99
C ARG A 97 -10.07 21.51 15.23
N TYR A 98 -9.44 21.28 16.39
CA TYR A 98 -9.85 21.72 17.71
C TYR A 98 -8.81 22.67 18.27
N HIS A 99 -9.17 23.94 18.41
CA HIS A 99 -8.29 24.96 18.96
C HIS A 99 -8.47 25.07 20.47
N LEU A 100 -7.38 24.87 21.20
CA LEU A 100 -7.30 24.97 22.65
C LEU A 100 -6.71 26.32 23.04
N THR A 101 -7.34 27.02 23.98
CA THR A 101 -6.90 28.32 24.50
C THR A 101 -6.89 28.34 26.02
N ARG A 102 -6.27 29.38 26.60
CA ARG A 102 -6.17 29.59 28.06
C ARG A 102 -5.46 28.44 28.77
N ILE A 103 -4.49 27.83 28.09
CA ILE A 103 -3.68 26.76 28.64
C ILE A 103 -2.73 27.37 29.67
N LYS A 104 -2.87 26.96 30.94
CA LYS A 104 -1.98 27.41 32.02
C LYS A 104 -0.77 26.47 32.13
N ASP A 105 0.39 27.05 32.36
CA ASP A 105 1.68 26.34 32.52
C ASP A 105 2.01 25.39 31.34
N GLY A 106 1.47 25.67 30.16
CA GLY A 106 1.62 24.83 28.97
C GLY A 106 1.09 23.41 29.14
N LYS A 107 0.10 23.20 30.03
CA LYS A 107 -0.48 21.88 30.33
C LYS A 107 -2.00 21.88 30.16
N ALA A 108 -2.49 20.91 29.42
CA ALA A 108 -3.92 20.66 29.24
C ALA A 108 -4.18 19.16 29.12
N ALA A 109 -5.43 18.76 29.32
CA ALA A 109 -5.88 17.41 28.99
C ALA A 109 -7.13 17.49 28.11
N VAL A 110 -7.22 16.58 27.15
CA VAL A 110 -8.38 16.41 26.27
C VAL A 110 -8.89 14.98 26.40
N SER A 111 -10.19 14.78 26.30
CA SER A 111 -10.78 13.45 26.23
C SER A 111 -11.91 13.41 25.21
N PHE A 112 -12.09 12.28 24.54
CA PHE A 112 -13.20 12.06 23.61
C PHE A 112 -13.51 10.56 23.46
N ASP A 113 -14.72 10.29 23.00
CA ASP A 113 -15.16 8.97 22.54
C ASP A 113 -14.94 8.89 21.02
N TYR A 114 -14.52 7.74 20.50
CA TYR A 114 -14.26 7.53 19.09
C TYR A 114 -14.93 6.25 18.58
N TYR A 115 -15.90 6.39 17.68
CA TYR A 115 -16.62 5.26 17.09
C TYR A 115 -15.79 4.57 16.00
N ALA A 116 -15.71 3.24 16.05
CA ALA A 116 -14.83 2.43 15.22
C ALA A 116 -15.52 1.12 14.83
N ASP A 117 -16.22 1.13 13.69
CA ASP A 117 -17.01 0.01 13.18
C ASP A 117 -16.82 -0.15 11.65
N GLU A 118 -15.59 0.07 11.17
CA GLU A 118 -15.25 -0.14 9.77
C GLU A 118 -14.02 -1.06 9.68
N LEU A 119 -14.27 -2.39 9.63
CA LEU A 119 -13.20 -3.38 9.49
C LEU A 119 -12.52 -3.26 8.12
N SER A 120 -11.35 -2.61 8.10
CA SER A 120 -10.46 -2.59 6.95
C SER A 120 -9.03 -2.32 7.39
N VAL A 121 -8.06 -2.57 6.51
CA VAL A 121 -6.65 -2.27 6.76
C VAL A 121 -6.33 -0.76 6.89
N ARG A 122 -7.32 0.14 6.66
CA ARG A 122 -7.15 1.61 6.60
C ARG A 122 -7.95 2.37 7.64
N THR A 123 -8.88 1.70 8.31
CA THR A 123 -9.92 2.32 9.15
C THR A 123 -10.01 1.60 10.49
N PRO A 124 -10.43 2.29 11.54
CA PRO A 124 -10.50 1.69 12.86
C PRO A 124 -11.73 0.78 12.99
N HIS A 125 -11.57 -0.29 13.76
CA HIS A 125 -12.62 -1.24 14.10
C HIS A 125 -12.46 -1.69 15.55
N LEU A 126 -13.55 -1.93 16.25
CA LEU A 126 -13.56 -2.43 17.62
C LEU A 126 -14.82 -3.25 17.81
N ASP A 127 -14.70 -4.50 18.24
CA ASP A 127 -15.82 -5.35 18.65
C ASP A 127 -15.41 -6.20 19.86
N ASP A 128 -16.19 -7.19 20.28
CA ASP A 128 -15.87 -8.05 21.42
C ASP A 128 -14.73 -9.07 21.17
N THR A 129 -14.11 -9.06 19.99
CA THR A 129 -13.01 -9.96 19.61
C THR A 129 -11.67 -9.24 19.39
N HIS A 130 -11.69 -7.98 18.94
CA HIS A 130 -10.50 -7.14 18.81
C HIS A 130 -10.79 -5.64 18.71
N GLY A 131 -9.74 -4.84 18.78
CA GLY A 131 -9.67 -3.45 18.41
C GLY A 131 -8.47 -3.19 17.50
N PHE A 132 -8.71 -2.50 16.40
CA PHE A 132 -7.70 -2.09 15.43
C PHE A 132 -7.79 -0.58 15.18
N PHE A 133 -6.65 0.10 15.17
CA PHE A 133 -6.56 1.48 14.70
C PHE A 133 -5.17 1.82 14.15
N LEU A 134 -5.12 2.76 13.20
CA LEU A 134 -3.89 3.46 12.84
C LEU A 134 -3.75 4.74 13.67
N GLY A 135 -2.53 5.18 13.94
CA GLY A 135 -2.29 6.48 14.57
C GLY A 135 -3.01 7.62 13.84
N THR A 136 -3.06 7.59 12.49
CA THR A 136 -3.77 8.60 11.70
C THR A 136 -5.28 8.61 11.92
N ASN A 137 -5.89 7.50 12.33
CA ASN A 137 -7.34 7.45 12.52
C ASN A 137 -7.74 8.05 13.88
N LEU A 138 -7.01 7.66 14.93
CA LEU A 138 -7.45 7.85 16.32
C LEU A 138 -6.68 8.94 17.07
N LEU A 139 -5.43 9.22 16.70
CA LEU A 139 -4.51 10.04 17.49
C LEU A 139 -4.27 11.40 16.81
N PRO A 140 -4.95 12.48 17.23
CA PRO A 140 -4.73 13.81 16.64
C PRO A 140 -3.33 14.35 16.97
N TYR A 141 -2.82 15.24 16.12
CA TYR A 141 -1.50 15.87 16.26
C TYR A 141 -1.60 17.37 16.50
N LEU A 142 -0.50 17.99 16.93
CA LEU A 142 -0.41 19.45 16.96
C LEU A 142 -0.23 19.97 15.54
N GLU A 143 -1.13 20.82 15.04
CA GLU A 143 -1.13 21.31 13.65
C GLU A 143 0.24 21.84 13.20
N ASP A 144 0.87 22.64 14.06
CA ASP A 144 2.16 23.30 13.79
C ASP A 144 3.38 22.46 14.22
N ILE A 145 3.24 21.15 14.40
CA ILE A 145 4.31 20.27 14.91
C ILE A 145 5.65 20.47 14.18
N ASN A 146 5.63 20.67 12.86
CA ASN A 146 6.84 20.85 12.05
C ASN A 146 7.50 22.23 12.21
N ALA A 147 6.78 23.23 12.73
CA ALA A 147 7.27 24.57 12.99
C ALA A 147 7.79 24.75 14.43
N MET A 148 7.72 23.71 15.27
CA MET A 148 8.08 23.79 16.69
C MET A 148 9.60 23.85 16.91
N PRO A 149 10.07 24.61 17.92
CA PRO A 149 11.50 24.86 18.13
C PRO A 149 12.27 23.64 18.67
N ALA A 150 11.57 22.62 19.14
CA ALA A 150 12.14 21.36 19.62
C ALA A 150 11.22 20.18 19.23
N PRO A 151 11.79 18.97 19.00
CA PRO A 151 11.01 17.78 18.65
C PRO A 151 9.95 17.48 19.71
N ALA A 152 8.75 17.10 19.24
CA ALA A 152 7.69 16.65 20.11
C ALA A 152 7.92 15.21 20.58
N GLU A 153 7.49 14.89 21.79
CA GLU A 153 7.48 13.51 22.31
C GLU A 153 6.07 12.94 22.31
N PHE A 154 5.90 11.74 21.76
CA PHE A 154 4.63 11.03 21.73
C PHE A 154 4.74 9.74 22.54
N THR A 155 3.79 9.52 23.44
CA THR A 155 3.66 8.26 24.17
C THR A 155 2.23 7.76 24.08
N VAL A 156 2.03 6.50 23.69
CA VAL A 156 0.72 5.86 23.68
C VAL A 156 0.70 4.79 24.76
N SER A 157 -0.32 4.81 25.62
CA SER A 157 -0.64 3.71 26.52
C SER A 157 -1.99 3.12 26.14
N VAL A 158 -2.08 1.80 26.11
CA VAL A 158 -3.32 1.08 25.79
C VAL A 158 -3.77 0.31 27.02
N LYS A 159 -5.03 0.47 27.41
CA LYS A 159 -5.71 -0.38 28.39
C LYS A 159 -6.56 -1.41 27.62
N PRO A 160 -5.99 -2.60 27.31
CA PRO A 160 -6.71 -3.62 26.55
C PRO A 160 -7.93 -4.13 27.32
N TYR A 161 -8.97 -4.55 26.59
CA TYR A 161 -10.07 -5.31 27.18
C TYR A 161 -9.57 -6.67 27.67
N LYS A 162 -10.14 -7.15 28.79
CA LYS A 162 -9.87 -8.41 29.49
C LYS A 162 -8.94 -9.41 28.76
N GLY A 163 -7.67 -9.46 29.17
CA GLY A 163 -6.71 -10.48 28.71
C GLY A 163 -6.23 -10.32 27.25
N TRP A 164 -6.71 -9.33 26.51
CA TRP A 164 -6.24 -9.05 25.16
C TRP A 164 -4.77 -8.62 25.14
N LYS A 165 -4.11 -9.00 24.05
CA LYS A 165 -2.72 -8.62 23.75
C LYS A 165 -2.71 -7.39 22.86
N VAL A 166 -1.58 -6.70 22.81
CA VAL A 166 -1.35 -5.58 21.88
C VAL A 166 -0.14 -5.90 21.00
N ALA A 167 -0.35 -5.87 19.69
CA ALA A 167 0.69 -5.94 18.68
C ALA A 167 0.85 -4.58 17.99
N THR A 168 2.05 -4.02 18.06
CA THR A 168 2.42 -2.76 17.41
C THR A 168 3.93 -2.74 17.14
N SER A 169 4.36 -1.92 16.18
CA SER A 169 5.78 -1.75 15.80
C SER A 169 6.51 -0.62 16.51
N LEU A 170 5.80 0.17 17.34
CA LEU A 170 6.45 1.20 18.14
C LEU A 170 7.41 0.61 19.19
N PRO A 171 8.50 1.31 19.53
CA PRO A 171 9.35 0.95 20.66
C PRO A 171 8.60 1.02 22.00
N ALA A 172 8.66 -0.06 22.77
CA ALA A 172 8.08 -0.12 24.11
C ALA A 172 8.86 0.75 25.11
N VAL A 173 8.15 1.35 26.06
CA VAL A 173 8.75 2.08 27.18
C VAL A 173 9.11 1.09 28.29
N LYS A 174 10.41 0.95 28.57
CA LYS A 174 10.92 0.02 29.59
C LYS A 174 10.23 0.25 30.94
N GLY A 175 9.71 -0.83 31.54
CA GLY A 175 9.06 -0.80 32.85
C GLY A 175 7.63 -0.26 32.85
N LYS A 176 7.07 0.14 31.70
CA LYS A 176 5.67 0.55 31.57
C LYS A 176 4.92 -0.44 30.66
N PRO A 177 4.04 -1.30 31.20
CA PRO A 177 3.29 -2.25 30.38
C PRO A 177 2.38 -1.50 29.39
N ASN A 178 2.17 -2.10 28.21
CA ASN A 178 1.32 -1.57 27.15
C ASN A 178 1.54 -0.08 26.87
N THR A 179 2.80 0.37 26.89
CA THR A 179 3.16 1.76 26.67
C THR A 179 4.30 1.84 25.67
N TRP A 180 4.15 2.68 24.66
CA TRP A 180 5.10 2.85 23.56
C TRP A 180 5.39 4.33 23.30
N ARG A 181 6.52 4.62 22.65
CA ARG A 181 6.95 6.00 22.39
C ARG A 181 7.55 6.20 21.00
N THR A 182 7.43 7.43 20.50
CA THR A 182 8.14 7.94 19.33
C THR A 182 8.37 9.45 19.49
N ASP A 183 9.32 10.01 18.76
CA ASP A 183 9.63 11.45 18.71
C ASP A 183 9.18 12.09 17.39
N ASN A 184 8.41 11.36 16.58
CA ASN A 184 7.93 11.80 15.28
C ASN A 184 6.48 11.37 15.07
N TYR A 185 5.59 12.33 14.80
CA TYR A 185 4.19 12.05 14.53
C TYR A 185 3.99 11.25 13.24
N ASP A 186 4.80 11.46 12.19
CA ASP A 186 4.69 10.64 10.97
C ASP A 186 4.92 9.16 11.29
N VAL A 187 5.80 8.84 12.25
CA VAL A 187 6.01 7.47 12.73
C VAL A 187 4.82 6.99 13.57
N LEU A 188 4.25 7.86 14.42
CA LEU A 188 3.05 7.51 15.20
C LEU A 188 1.85 7.23 14.30
N GLY A 189 1.56 8.16 13.39
CA GLY A 189 0.46 8.08 12.43
C GLY A 189 0.57 6.85 11.54
N ASP A 190 1.79 6.49 11.16
CA ASP A 190 2.11 5.31 10.34
C ASP A 190 2.17 3.99 11.14
N THR A 191 1.86 3.99 12.43
CA THR A 191 1.92 2.75 13.22
C THR A 191 0.52 2.21 13.55
N PRO A 192 0.17 1.00 13.07
CA PRO A 192 -1.03 0.29 13.48
C PRO A 192 -0.92 -0.26 14.92
N PHE A 193 -2.08 -0.43 15.53
CA PHE A 193 -2.28 -1.17 16.77
C PHE A 193 -3.34 -2.25 16.52
N GLU A 194 -2.96 -3.50 16.71
CA GLU A 194 -3.89 -4.64 16.77
C GLU A 194 -3.99 -5.08 18.23
N ILE A 195 -5.20 -5.06 18.80
CA ILE A 195 -5.45 -5.26 20.22
C ILE A 195 -6.53 -6.33 20.32
N GLY A 196 -6.24 -7.53 20.82
CA GLY A 196 -7.30 -8.54 20.81
C GLY A 196 -6.86 -9.96 21.12
N THR A 197 -7.66 -10.86 20.53
CA THR A 197 -7.53 -12.32 20.60
C THR A 197 -6.50 -12.90 19.63
N HIS A 198 -5.86 -12.06 18.80
CA HIS A 198 -4.94 -12.48 17.75
C HIS A 198 -3.82 -13.42 18.24
N GLU A 199 -3.45 -14.36 17.36
CA GLU A 199 -2.30 -15.23 17.54
C GLU A 199 -1.04 -14.54 17.04
N VAL A 200 0.10 -14.76 17.70
CA VAL A 200 1.38 -14.18 17.30
C VAL A 200 2.41 -15.28 17.09
N HIS A 201 2.98 -15.31 15.90
CA HIS A 201 4.16 -16.10 15.57
C HIS A 201 5.37 -15.20 15.38
N SER A 202 6.57 -15.76 15.49
CA SER A 202 7.81 -15.00 15.31
C SER A 202 8.79 -15.76 14.44
N PHE A 203 9.60 -15.01 13.69
CA PHE A 203 10.80 -15.52 13.04
C PHE A 203 11.92 -14.48 13.09
N THR A 204 13.15 -14.93 12.87
CA THR A 204 14.31 -14.04 12.69
C THR A 204 14.83 -14.17 11.27
N ALA A 205 15.03 -13.02 10.62
CA ALA A 205 15.63 -12.92 9.29
C ALA A 205 16.80 -11.93 9.36
N ARG A 206 17.99 -12.37 8.93
CA ARG A 206 19.23 -11.57 8.94
C ARG A 206 19.50 -10.83 10.28
N GLY A 207 19.21 -11.50 11.40
CA GLY A 207 19.44 -10.97 12.75
C GLY A 207 18.35 -10.03 13.28
N VAL A 208 17.27 -9.81 12.54
CA VAL A 208 16.14 -8.94 12.94
C VAL A 208 14.92 -9.78 13.28
N LYS A 209 14.27 -9.48 14.41
CA LYS A 209 13.04 -10.12 14.84
C LYS A 209 11.85 -9.61 14.02
N HIS A 210 11.02 -10.54 13.58
CA HIS A 210 9.75 -10.28 12.92
C HIS A 210 8.66 -11.00 13.69
N ASP A 211 7.54 -10.31 13.94
CA ASP A 211 6.33 -10.92 14.46
C ASP A 211 5.25 -10.93 13.37
N VAL A 212 4.39 -11.95 13.42
CA VAL A 212 3.27 -12.15 12.50
C VAL A 212 2.03 -12.37 13.35
N ALA A 213 1.16 -11.36 13.40
CA ALA A 213 -0.09 -11.38 14.12
C ALA A 213 -1.22 -11.81 13.18
N PHE A 214 -1.99 -12.83 13.57
CA PHE A 214 -3.17 -13.30 12.85
C PHE A 214 -4.42 -12.99 13.67
N TYR A 215 -5.26 -12.11 13.16
CA TYR A 215 -6.59 -11.84 13.69
C TYR A 215 -7.65 -12.48 12.78
N GLY A 216 -8.66 -13.11 13.38
CA GLY A 216 -9.77 -13.74 12.69
C GLY A 216 -9.62 -15.27 12.57
N TYR A 217 -10.37 -15.85 11.62
CA TYR A 217 -10.50 -17.30 11.48
C TYR A 217 -10.58 -17.70 10.00
N GLY A 218 -10.22 -18.93 9.68
CA GLY A 218 -10.24 -19.40 8.30
C GLY A 218 -9.52 -20.72 8.08
N ASN A 219 -9.34 -21.09 6.81
CA ASN A 219 -8.60 -22.29 6.40
C ASN A 219 -7.13 -22.01 6.03
N PHE A 220 -6.52 -20.99 6.62
CA PHE A 220 -5.13 -20.61 6.38
C PHE A 220 -4.15 -21.50 7.15
N ASP A 221 -2.96 -21.72 6.58
CA ASP A 221 -1.85 -22.38 7.27
C ASP A 221 -0.85 -21.34 7.77
N ALA A 222 -0.95 -20.96 9.05
CA ALA A 222 -0.07 -19.99 9.68
C ALA A 222 1.42 -20.38 9.60
N LYS A 223 1.75 -21.69 9.71
CA LYS A 223 3.13 -22.16 9.65
C LYS A 223 3.72 -21.95 8.26
N ARG A 224 2.96 -22.30 7.21
CA ARG A 224 3.36 -22.08 5.82
C ARG A 224 3.56 -20.58 5.54
N ILE A 225 2.59 -19.75 5.92
CA ILE A 225 2.65 -18.30 5.73
C ILE A 225 3.90 -17.71 6.41
N VAL A 226 4.17 -18.05 7.68
CA VAL A 226 5.35 -17.57 8.41
C VAL A 226 6.64 -18.01 7.74
N ALA A 227 6.73 -19.27 7.30
CA ALA A 227 7.92 -19.80 6.64
C ALA A 227 8.21 -19.12 5.29
N ASP A 228 7.18 -18.91 4.47
CA ASP A 228 7.33 -18.29 3.14
C ASP A 228 7.55 -16.78 3.24
N THR A 229 6.88 -16.09 4.18
CA THR A 229 7.16 -14.68 4.50
C THR A 229 8.63 -14.49 4.89
N LYS A 230 9.22 -15.38 5.69
CA LYS A 230 10.65 -15.33 6.01
C LYS A 230 11.53 -15.38 4.76
N LYS A 231 11.25 -16.31 3.82
CA LYS A 231 12.02 -16.42 2.57
C LYS A 231 11.93 -15.15 1.73
N ILE A 232 10.74 -14.55 1.66
CA ILE A 232 10.51 -13.28 0.96
C ILE A 232 11.32 -12.16 1.61
N VAL A 233 11.27 -12.03 2.93
CA VAL A 233 12.04 -11.04 3.69
C VAL A 233 13.53 -11.17 3.40
N GLU A 234 14.09 -12.38 3.50
CA GLU A 234 15.51 -12.62 3.27
C GLU A 234 15.93 -12.31 1.83
N THR A 235 15.08 -12.64 0.85
CA THR A 235 15.31 -12.40 -0.57
C THR A 235 15.32 -10.92 -0.90
N GLN A 236 14.29 -10.18 -0.47
CA GLN A 236 14.22 -8.74 -0.71
C GLN A 236 15.34 -8.01 0.02
N ALA A 237 15.61 -8.37 1.29
CA ALA A 237 16.71 -7.78 2.07
C ALA A 237 18.07 -7.97 1.39
N LYS A 238 18.32 -9.15 0.82
CA LYS A 238 19.56 -9.41 0.06
C LYS A 238 19.71 -8.46 -1.12
N ASN A 239 18.63 -8.15 -1.84
CA ASN A 239 18.66 -7.21 -2.96
C ASN A 239 19.05 -5.80 -2.54
N PHE A 240 18.58 -5.31 -1.39
CA PHE A 240 18.87 -3.94 -0.93
C PHE A 240 20.07 -3.82 0.02
N GLY A 241 20.81 -4.91 0.26
CA GLY A 241 21.98 -4.93 1.14
C GLY A 241 21.66 -5.06 2.62
N GLY A 242 20.41 -5.27 3.01
CA GLY A 242 20.01 -5.53 4.40
C GLY A 242 18.61 -5.01 4.74
N LEU A 243 18.29 -5.08 6.04
CA LEU A 243 17.01 -4.62 6.58
C LEU A 243 17.16 -3.22 7.18
N PRO A 244 16.37 -2.22 6.75
CA PRO A 244 16.51 -0.84 7.21
C PRO A 244 15.70 -0.55 8.49
N TYR A 245 15.52 -1.55 9.35
CA TYR A 245 14.74 -1.51 10.59
C TYR A 245 15.28 -2.49 11.63
N LYS A 246 14.80 -2.37 12.88
CA LYS A 246 15.23 -3.22 14.01
C LYS A 246 14.19 -4.24 14.47
N TYR A 247 12.94 -4.07 14.05
CA TYR A 247 11.80 -4.92 14.32
C TYR A 247 10.78 -4.69 13.20
N TYR A 248 10.03 -5.73 12.81
CA TYR A 248 8.95 -5.60 11.85
C TYR A 248 7.75 -6.47 12.26
N LEU A 249 6.54 -5.93 12.10
CA LEU A 249 5.30 -6.61 12.43
C LEU A 249 4.42 -6.78 11.19
N PHE A 250 4.09 -8.02 10.85
CA PHE A 250 3.04 -8.35 9.90
C PHE A 250 1.73 -8.52 10.65
N ILE A 251 0.66 -7.85 10.22
CA ILE A 251 -0.69 -8.02 10.76
C ILE A 251 -1.56 -8.62 9.64
N HIS A 252 -2.20 -9.74 9.90
CA HIS A 252 -3.12 -10.39 8.97
C HIS A 252 -4.54 -10.36 9.55
N HIS A 253 -5.44 -9.65 8.85
CA HIS A 253 -6.87 -9.65 9.15
C HIS A 253 -7.57 -10.67 8.26
N ILE A 254 -7.93 -11.82 8.84
CA ILE A 254 -8.52 -12.94 8.12
C ILE A 254 -10.01 -13.06 8.48
N SER A 255 -10.86 -12.37 7.71
CA SER A 255 -12.29 -12.21 7.96
C SER A 255 -13.08 -12.22 6.63
N PRO A 256 -14.37 -12.63 6.58
CA PRO A 256 -15.08 -12.88 5.32
C PRO A 256 -15.04 -11.77 4.27
N ASP A 257 -15.13 -10.50 4.68
CA ASP A 257 -15.11 -9.33 3.77
C ASP A 257 -13.77 -8.56 3.81
N SER A 258 -12.72 -9.10 4.45
CA SER A 258 -11.39 -8.49 4.48
C SER A 258 -10.67 -8.59 3.14
N GLY A 259 -9.95 -7.52 2.79
CA GLY A 259 -9.15 -7.45 1.58
C GLY A 259 -8.24 -6.22 1.54
N GLY A 260 -7.25 -6.26 0.64
CA GLY A 260 -6.27 -5.20 0.45
C GLY A 260 -5.13 -5.23 1.47
N GLY A 261 -4.14 -4.38 1.27
CA GLY A 261 -3.06 -4.17 2.23
C GLY A 261 -2.80 -2.69 2.47
N LEU A 262 -2.06 -2.41 3.53
CA LEU A 262 -1.52 -1.10 3.83
C LEU A 262 -0.12 -1.22 4.40
N GLU A 263 0.79 -0.47 3.81
CA GLU A 263 2.20 -0.48 4.10
C GLU A 263 2.61 0.53 5.17
N HIS A 264 3.46 0.11 6.09
CA HIS A 264 3.99 0.96 7.16
C HIS A 264 5.52 0.84 7.27
N LEU A 265 6.15 1.81 7.91
CA LEU A 265 7.61 1.95 7.97
C LEU A 265 8.30 0.69 8.52
N ASN A 266 7.68 0.09 9.54
CA ASN A 266 8.14 -1.09 10.27
C ASN A 266 7.00 -2.12 10.50
N SER A 267 5.96 -2.09 9.67
CA SER A 267 4.86 -3.06 9.72
C SER A 267 4.08 -3.07 8.41
N CYS A 268 3.15 -4.00 8.26
CA CYS A 268 2.08 -3.89 7.28
C CYS A 268 0.83 -4.60 7.79
N VAL A 269 -0.32 -4.25 7.22
CA VAL A 269 -1.59 -4.92 7.47
C VAL A 269 -2.08 -5.51 6.16
N CYS A 270 -2.38 -6.81 6.13
CA CYS A 270 -2.95 -7.49 4.97
C CYS A 270 -4.30 -8.10 5.36
N GLY A 271 -5.36 -7.70 4.67
CA GLY A 271 -6.69 -8.30 4.78
C GLY A 271 -6.89 -9.43 3.78
N TRP A 272 -7.48 -10.54 4.20
CA TRP A 272 -7.82 -11.66 3.31
C TRP A 272 -9.11 -12.39 3.72
N PRO A 273 -9.92 -12.90 2.78
CA PRO A 273 -11.14 -13.64 3.14
C PRO A 273 -10.87 -14.96 3.84
N SER A 274 -11.60 -15.25 4.91
CA SER A 274 -11.44 -16.41 5.80
C SER A 274 -11.27 -17.76 5.10
N TRP A 275 -12.08 -17.99 4.07
CA TRP A 275 -12.16 -19.30 3.42
C TRP A 275 -11.48 -19.31 2.05
N ASN A 276 -10.68 -18.31 1.73
CA ASN A 276 -10.03 -18.16 0.44
C ASN A 276 -8.56 -18.62 0.45
N PHE A 277 -8.34 -19.83 0.98
CA PHE A 277 -7.07 -20.58 0.92
C PHE A 277 -7.27 -22.01 0.39
N LYS A 278 -8.31 -22.23 -0.44
CA LYS A 278 -8.73 -23.57 -0.87
C LYS A 278 -7.83 -24.16 -1.94
N THR A 279 -7.24 -23.31 -2.77
CA THR A 279 -6.35 -23.71 -3.85
C THR A 279 -4.97 -23.09 -3.70
N GLU A 280 -3.99 -23.66 -4.39
CA GLU A 280 -2.66 -23.06 -4.46
C GLU A 280 -2.69 -21.67 -5.12
N ASP A 281 -3.58 -21.45 -6.10
CA ASP A 281 -3.75 -20.13 -6.73
C ASP A 281 -4.25 -19.08 -5.72
N ASP A 282 -5.16 -19.45 -4.82
CA ASP A 282 -5.63 -18.57 -3.74
C ASP A 282 -4.49 -18.21 -2.78
N TYR A 283 -3.71 -19.20 -2.34
CA TYR A 283 -2.54 -18.98 -1.50
C TYR A 283 -1.51 -18.07 -2.19
N GLN A 284 -1.22 -18.32 -3.47
CA GLN A 284 -0.27 -17.53 -4.24
C GLN A 284 -0.73 -16.08 -4.41
N LYS A 285 -2.04 -15.80 -4.51
CA LYS A 285 -2.56 -14.43 -4.48
C LYS A 285 -2.33 -13.77 -3.13
N PHE A 286 -2.59 -14.46 -2.02
CA PHE A 286 -2.34 -13.93 -0.68
C PHE A 286 -0.85 -13.65 -0.43
N ILE A 287 0.03 -14.62 -0.71
CA ILE A 287 1.46 -14.45 -0.41
C ILE A 287 2.13 -13.39 -1.30
N ARG A 288 1.59 -13.15 -2.51
CA ARG A 288 1.98 -11.98 -3.34
C ARG A 288 1.59 -10.66 -2.68
N LEU A 289 0.39 -10.55 -2.08
CA LEU A 289 0.01 -9.37 -1.30
C LEU A 289 0.99 -9.14 -0.13
N VAL A 290 1.34 -10.19 0.61
CA VAL A 290 2.37 -10.08 1.67
C VAL A 290 3.71 -9.59 1.10
N SER A 291 4.11 -10.09 -0.07
CA SER A 291 5.32 -9.64 -0.75
C SER A 291 5.24 -8.20 -1.25
N HIS A 292 4.08 -7.74 -1.71
CA HIS A 292 3.78 -6.36 -2.13
C HIS A 292 3.97 -5.43 -0.94
N GLU A 293 3.23 -5.69 0.15
CA GLU A 293 3.29 -4.88 1.35
C GLU A 293 4.67 -4.87 2.02
N PHE A 294 5.39 -5.99 1.98
CA PHE A 294 6.75 -6.01 2.52
C PHE A 294 7.75 -5.23 1.64
N PHE A 295 7.62 -5.28 0.31
CA PHE A 295 8.50 -4.51 -0.58
C PHE A 295 8.35 -3.01 -0.35
N HIS A 296 7.19 -2.59 0.14
CA HIS A 296 6.97 -1.21 0.47
C HIS A 296 7.88 -0.65 1.57
N VAL A 297 8.52 -1.52 2.37
CA VAL A 297 9.64 -1.14 3.26
C VAL A 297 10.64 -0.24 2.55
N TRP A 298 10.97 -0.57 1.30
CA TRP A 298 11.84 0.25 0.47
C TRP A 298 11.02 1.19 -0.42
N ASN A 299 10.13 0.68 -1.27
CA ASN A 299 9.38 1.49 -2.23
C ASN A 299 8.12 2.08 -1.58
N VAL A 300 7.91 3.40 -1.57
CA VAL A 300 6.91 4.13 -0.75
C VAL A 300 7.41 4.53 0.64
N LYS A 301 7.72 3.59 1.55
CA LYS A 301 8.07 4.02 2.92
C LYS A 301 9.41 4.75 2.99
N ARG A 302 10.34 4.43 2.09
CA ARG A 302 11.69 5.05 2.07
C ARG A 302 12.00 5.73 0.73
N ILE A 303 11.72 5.09 -0.39
CA ILE A 303 11.83 5.65 -1.74
C ILE A 303 10.46 6.24 -2.09
N ARG A 304 10.33 7.56 -2.10
CA ARG A 304 9.07 8.24 -2.39
C ARG A 304 9.29 9.59 -3.05
N PRO A 305 8.28 10.13 -3.76
CA PRO A 305 8.29 11.52 -4.21
C PRO A 305 8.41 12.46 -3.02
N LYS A 306 9.08 13.59 -3.21
CA LYS A 306 9.26 14.62 -2.17
C LYS A 306 7.95 15.16 -1.58
N ILE A 307 6.88 15.20 -2.36
CA ILE A 307 5.56 15.66 -1.90
C ILE A 307 4.91 14.70 -0.88
N LEU A 308 5.36 13.44 -0.81
CA LEU A 308 4.84 12.44 0.12
C LEU A 308 5.70 12.34 1.40
N GLY A 309 6.24 13.45 1.90
CA GLY A 309 7.03 13.46 3.12
C GLY A 309 7.90 14.71 3.34
N PRO A 310 7.68 15.49 4.42
CA PRO A 310 6.64 15.31 5.46
C PRO A 310 5.22 15.41 4.89
N PHE A 311 4.26 14.73 5.50
CA PHE A 311 2.88 14.69 4.99
C PHE A 311 2.07 15.90 5.47
N ASP A 312 1.29 16.52 4.58
CA ASP A 312 0.12 17.30 5.01
C ASP A 312 -1.08 16.36 5.10
N TYR A 313 -1.49 16.06 6.34
CA TYR A 313 -2.58 15.15 6.65
C TYR A 313 -3.98 15.74 6.39
N ARG A 314 -4.08 17.01 6.00
CA ARG A 314 -5.37 17.73 5.91
C ARG A 314 -5.97 17.73 4.50
N THR A 315 -5.14 17.61 3.48
CA THR A 315 -5.52 17.81 2.07
C THR A 315 -4.84 16.80 1.14
N GLU A 316 -5.38 16.66 -0.07
CA GLU A 316 -4.84 15.81 -1.12
C GLU A 316 -3.40 16.19 -1.49
N GLN A 317 -2.50 15.21 -1.47
CA GLN A 317 -1.11 15.35 -1.88
C GLN A 317 -0.93 14.75 -3.28
N HIS A 318 -1.02 15.57 -4.32
CA HIS A 318 -0.97 15.10 -5.71
C HIS A 318 0.44 14.79 -6.19
N THR A 319 0.60 13.64 -6.87
CA THR A 319 1.86 13.25 -7.51
C THR A 319 1.64 12.43 -8.77
N LYS A 320 2.49 12.62 -9.77
CA LYS A 320 2.51 11.84 -11.03
C LYS A 320 3.21 10.48 -10.89
N ALA A 321 3.76 10.19 -9.72
CA ALA A 321 4.72 9.11 -9.51
C ALA A 321 4.15 7.86 -8.81
N LEU A 322 2.83 7.78 -8.59
CA LEU A 322 2.24 6.60 -7.92
C LEU A 322 2.42 5.31 -8.72
N TRP A 323 2.54 5.36 -10.03
CA TRP A 323 2.89 4.19 -10.82
C TRP A 323 4.29 3.64 -10.54
N ILE A 324 5.21 4.48 -10.05
CA ILE A 324 6.53 4.04 -9.57
C ILE A 324 6.36 3.38 -8.19
N MET A 325 5.54 3.97 -7.35
CA MET A 325 5.30 3.51 -5.98
C MET A 325 4.54 2.18 -5.93
N GLU A 326 3.52 2.05 -6.76
CA GLU A 326 2.57 0.94 -6.73
C GLU A 326 2.71 0.02 -7.93
N GLY A 327 2.87 0.60 -9.12
CA GLY A 327 3.06 -0.19 -10.34
C GLY A 327 4.38 -0.97 -10.34
N MET A 328 5.48 -0.35 -9.92
CA MET A 328 6.75 -1.09 -9.77
C MET A 328 6.67 -2.11 -8.64
N THR A 329 5.96 -1.80 -7.55
CA THR A 329 5.76 -2.76 -6.48
C THR A 329 4.96 -3.97 -6.98
N GLN A 330 3.91 -3.76 -7.77
CA GLN A 330 3.16 -4.85 -8.40
C GLN A 330 3.96 -5.59 -9.48
N TYR A 331 4.92 -4.95 -10.14
CA TYR A 331 5.91 -5.65 -10.96
C TYR A 331 6.78 -6.57 -10.06
N TYR A 332 7.30 -6.04 -8.97
CA TYR A 332 8.23 -6.74 -8.08
C TYR A 332 7.58 -7.80 -7.19
N GLU A 333 6.33 -7.65 -6.76
CA GLU A 333 5.61 -8.61 -5.87
C GLU A 333 5.68 -10.03 -6.45
N ARG A 334 5.55 -10.14 -7.78
CA ARG A 334 5.55 -11.41 -8.52
C ARG A 334 6.96 -11.99 -8.61
N LEU A 335 7.95 -11.14 -8.85
CA LEU A 335 9.35 -11.57 -8.93
C LEU A 335 9.88 -12.01 -7.58
N TRP A 336 9.52 -11.32 -6.49
CA TRP A 336 10.03 -11.65 -5.17
C TRP A 336 9.57 -13.01 -4.69
N VAL A 337 8.31 -13.38 -4.92
CA VAL A 337 7.82 -14.72 -4.57
C VAL A 337 8.50 -15.83 -5.39
N ALA A 338 8.81 -15.60 -6.67
CA ALA A 338 9.58 -16.55 -7.48
C ALA A 338 11.05 -16.63 -7.05
N ARG A 339 11.71 -15.48 -6.87
CA ARG A 339 13.10 -15.39 -6.43
C ARG A 339 13.32 -15.98 -5.04
N ALA A 340 12.29 -15.95 -4.18
CA ALA A 340 12.28 -16.58 -2.86
C ALA A 340 12.00 -18.10 -2.91
N GLY A 341 11.68 -18.65 -4.08
CA GLY A 341 11.31 -20.06 -4.25
C GLY A 341 9.96 -20.42 -3.63
N VAL A 342 9.09 -19.42 -3.40
CA VAL A 342 7.73 -19.57 -2.84
C VAL A 342 6.71 -19.80 -3.95
N CYS A 343 6.98 -19.26 -5.14
CA CYS A 343 6.12 -19.34 -6.32
C CYS A 343 6.90 -19.95 -7.50
N LYS A 344 6.22 -20.72 -8.33
CA LYS A 344 6.82 -21.27 -9.56
C LYS A 344 6.93 -20.19 -10.65
N PRO A 345 7.97 -20.20 -11.50
CA PRO A 345 8.11 -19.27 -12.62
C PRO A 345 6.87 -19.16 -13.52
N GLU A 346 6.18 -20.27 -13.78
CA GLU A 346 5.02 -20.33 -14.67
C GLU A 346 3.82 -19.55 -14.11
N GLU A 347 3.63 -19.58 -12.79
CA GLU A 347 2.58 -18.82 -12.10
C GLU A 347 2.85 -17.30 -12.16
N VAL A 348 4.13 -16.90 -12.14
CA VAL A 348 4.52 -15.50 -12.35
C VAL A 348 4.21 -15.04 -13.77
N LEU A 349 4.56 -15.85 -14.78
CA LEU A 349 4.27 -15.53 -16.18
C LEU A 349 2.75 -15.47 -16.43
N LYS A 350 1.99 -16.41 -15.87
CA LYS A 350 0.51 -16.40 -15.90
C LYS A 350 -0.04 -15.10 -15.33
N ALA A 351 0.40 -14.68 -14.14
CA ALA A 351 -0.07 -13.46 -13.50
C ALA A 351 0.25 -12.18 -14.31
N TYR A 352 1.40 -12.13 -14.99
CA TYR A 352 1.70 -11.04 -15.92
C TYR A 352 0.82 -11.10 -17.17
N ALA A 353 0.62 -12.27 -17.78
CA ALA A 353 -0.25 -12.44 -18.95
C ALA A 353 -1.68 -11.98 -18.67
N GLU A 354 -2.26 -12.38 -17.52
CA GLU A 354 -3.60 -11.96 -17.08
C GLU A 354 -3.70 -10.44 -16.90
N THR A 355 -2.64 -9.81 -16.39
CA THR A 355 -2.60 -8.35 -16.20
C THR A 355 -2.46 -7.62 -17.55
N ILE A 356 -1.62 -8.13 -18.45
CA ILE A 356 -1.46 -7.62 -19.81
C ILE A 356 -2.78 -7.68 -20.55
N ASP A 357 -3.41 -8.86 -20.57
CA ASP A 357 -4.66 -9.07 -21.25
C ASP A 357 -5.79 -8.19 -20.70
N ARG A 358 -5.90 -8.07 -19.38
CA ARG A 358 -6.92 -7.21 -18.77
C ARG A 358 -6.75 -5.76 -19.17
N GLU A 359 -5.57 -5.16 -19.05
CA GLU A 359 -5.39 -3.73 -19.34
C GLU A 359 -5.43 -3.43 -20.84
N ASP A 360 -4.87 -4.30 -21.69
CA ASP A 360 -4.89 -4.10 -23.15
C ASP A 360 -6.30 -4.24 -23.76
N ASN A 361 -7.25 -4.79 -23.01
CA ASN A 361 -8.68 -4.82 -23.39
C ASN A 361 -9.49 -3.66 -22.80
N ARG A 362 -8.91 -2.74 -22.02
CA ARG A 362 -9.63 -1.58 -21.45
C ARG A 362 -9.61 -0.35 -22.37
N PRO A 363 -10.75 0.23 -22.78
CA PRO A 363 -10.75 1.44 -23.60
C PRO A 363 -10.05 2.63 -22.93
N GLY A 364 -10.13 2.72 -21.58
CA GLY A 364 -9.52 3.79 -20.80
C GLY A 364 -8.02 4.00 -21.04
N ARG A 365 -7.29 2.96 -21.48
CA ARG A 365 -5.86 3.04 -21.80
C ARG A 365 -5.53 4.01 -22.94
N LYS A 366 -6.49 4.30 -23.82
CA LYS A 366 -6.33 5.20 -24.95
C LYS A 366 -6.47 6.67 -24.56
N VAL A 367 -7.06 6.95 -23.39
CA VAL A 367 -7.50 8.31 -23.00
C VAL A 367 -6.92 8.81 -21.67
N MET A 368 -6.25 7.96 -20.89
CA MET A 368 -5.62 8.35 -19.64
C MET A 368 -4.19 7.81 -19.57
N SER A 369 -3.23 8.71 -19.37
CA SER A 369 -1.83 8.32 -19.18
C SER A 369 -1.55 7.81 -17.76
N LEU A 370 -0.36 7.23 -17.59
CA LEU A 370 0.04 6.65 -16.32
C LEU A 370 0.30 7.72 -15.24
N GLU A 371 0.88 8.85 -15.65
CA GLU A 371 1.05 10.03 -14.78
C GLU A 371 -0.28 10.68 -14.42
N GLN A 372 -1.23 10.76 -15.37
CA GLN A 372 -2.59 11.26 -15.10
C GLN A 372 -3.33 10.37 -14.11
N SER A 373 -3.24 9.04 -14.27
CA SER A 373 -3.83 8.08 -13.34
C SER A 373 -3.28 8.26 -11.92
N SER A 374 -1.96 8.45 -11.79
CA SER A 374 -1.31 8.74 -10.50
C SER A 374 -1.79 10.07 -9.90
N TRP A 375 -1.82 11.13 -10.70
CA TRP A 375 -2.24 12.46 -10.25
C TRP A 375 -3.70 12.48 -9.78
N LEU A 376 -4.58 11.80 -10.51
CA LEU A 376 -6.02 11.71 -10.25
C LEU A 376 -6.39 10.56 -9.31
N ALA A 377 -5.44 9.94 -8.61
CA ALA A 377 -5.70 8.82 -7.71
C ALA A 377 -6.83 9.12 -6.72
N TRP A 378 -6.79 10.31 -6.11
CA TRP A 378 -7.77 10.82 -5.13
C TRP A 378 -9.22 10.81 -5.61
N THR A 379 -9.44 10.84 -6.93
CA THR A 379 -10.77 10.85 -7.55
C THR A 379 -10.95 9.65 -8.48
N LYS A 380 -10.30 9.65 -9.64
CA LYS A 380 -10.54 8.66 -10.71
C LYS A 380 -10.30 7.22 -10.28
N LEU A 381 -9.35 6.93 -9.39
CA LEU A 381 -9.10 5.57 -8.93
C LEU A 381 -9.81 5.24 -7.61
N TYR A 382 -9.64 6.07 -6.57
CA TYR A 382 -10.20 5.81 -5.24
C TYR A 382 -11.71 6.06 -5.13
N LEU A 383 -12.28 6.83 -6.07
CA LEU A 383 -13.70 7.06 -6.26
C LEU A 383 -14.13 6.65 -7.68
N ALA A 384 -13.54 5.58 -8.20
CA ALA A 384 -13.87 5.03 -9.51
C ALA A 384 -15.37 4.72 -9.63
N ASP A 385 -15.97 5.19 -10.71
CA ASP A 385 -17.36 4.92 -11.07
C ASP A 385 -17.46 3.77 -12.10
N GLU A 386 -18.68 3.44 -12.49
CA GLU A 386 -18.98 2.37 -13.45
C GLU A 386 -18.38 2.62 -14.85
N ASN A 387 -17.96 3.85 -15.16
CA ASN A 387 -17.36 4.26 -16.42
C ASN A 387 -15.83 4.30 -16.37
N PHE A 388 -15.20 3.95 -15.24
CA PHE A 388 -13.74 3.89 -15.13
C PHE A 388 -13.11 2.94 -16.16
N LEU A 389 -13.78 1.82 -16.47
CA LEU A 389 -13.37 0.88 -17.53
C LEU A 389 -13.05 1.60 -18.85
N ASN A 390 -13.87 2.60 -19.20
CA ASN A 390 -13.80 3.29 -20.48
C ASN A 390 -12.93 4.56 -20.45
N THR A 391 -12.66 5.10 -19.26
CA THR A 391 -12.09 6.44 -19.11
C THR A 391 -10.80 6.48 -18.32
N GLY A 392 -10.37 5.37 -17.72
CA GLY A 392 -9.18 5.34 -16.89
C GLY A 392 -8.39 4.04 -16.97
N VAL A 393 -7.21 4.09 -16.36
CA VAL A 393 -6.32 2.95 -16.15
C VAL A 393 -5.84 2.92 -14.71
N SER A 394 -5.51 1.74 -14.21
CA SER A 394 -4.89 1.61 -12.90
C SER A 394 -3.39 1.85 -13.02
N TYR A 395 -2.86 2.81 -12.24
CA TYR A 395 -1.42 3.03 -12.15
C TYR A 395 -0.66 1.85 -11.53
N TYR A 396 -1.36 0.92 -10.85
CA TYR A 396 -0.79 -0.36 -10.44
C TYR A 396 -0.53 -1.24 -11.67
N SER A 397 -1.60 -1.67 -12.35
CA SER A 397 -1.50 -2.68 -13.40
C SER A 397 -0.78 -2.18 -14.64
N ARG A 398 -1.05 -0.95 -15.08
CA ARG A 398 -0.33 -0.35 -16.21
C ARG A 398 1.11 0.04 -15.83
N GLY A 399 1.34 0.46 -14.58
CA GLY A 399 2.69 0.70 -14.08
C GLY A 399 3.55 -0.56 -13.99
N ALA A 400 2.95 -1.71 -13.64
CA ALA A 400 3.64 -3.00 -13.65
C ALA A 400 4.07 -3.42 -15.06
N GLN A 401 3.26 -3.14 -16.08
CA GLN A 401 3.61 -3.37 -17.49
C GLN A 401 4.78 -2.46 -17.91
N VAL A 402 4.75 -1.18 -17.55
CA VAL A 402 5.89 -0.29 -17.76
C VAL A 402 7.14 -0.82 -17.04
N GLY A 403 7.01 -1.39 -15.83
CA GLY A 403 8.09 -2.07 -15.12
C GLY A 403 8.73 -3.21 -15.91
N LEU A 404 7.92 -4.08 -16.55
CA LEU A 404 8.40 -5.15 -17.43
C LEU A 404 9.25 -4.59 -18.58
N LEU A 405 8.73 -3.56 -19.26
CA LEU A 405 9.41 -2.94 -20.40
C LEU A 405 10.70 -2.23 -19.97
N LEU A 406 10.70 -1.57 -18.82
CA LEU A 406 11.87 -0.88 -18.29
C LEU A 406 12.99 -1.84 -17.90
N ASP A 407 12.68 -2.97 -17.24
CA ASP A 407 13.70 -3.96 -16.91
C ASP A 407 14.38 -4.50 -18.18
N ALA A 408 13.58 -4.81 -19.21
CA ALA A 408 14.10 -5.26 -20.51
C ALA A 408 14.96 -4.19 -21.19
N LYS A 409 14.49 -2.93 -21.23
CA LYS A 409 15.23 -1.81 -21.81
C LYS A 409 16.58 -1.58 -21.14
N ILE A 410 16.61 -1.61 -19.80
CA ILE A 410 17.87 -1.45 -19.03
C ILE A 410 18.82 -2.62 -19.33
N ARG A 411 18.31 -3.85 -19.40
CA ARG A 411 19.14 -5.01 -19.74
C ARG A 411 19.70 -4.91 -21.15
N ASN A 412 18.88 -4.57 -22.14
CA ASN A 412 19.34 -4.42 -23.52
C ASN A 412 20.37 -3.29 -23.66
N ALA A 413 20.16 -2.16 -22.97
CA ALA A 413 21.11 -1.04 -22.94
C ALA A 413 22.47 -1.39 -22.33
N THR A 414 22.53 -2.43 -21.50
CA THR A 414 23.70 -2.77 -20.68
C THR A 414 24.21 -4.20 -20.90
N ASP A 415 23.82 -4.87 -21.99
CA ASP A 415 24.14 -6.27 -22.28
C ASP A 415 23.76 -7.26 -21.14
N GLY A 416 22.73 -6.93 -20.37
CA GLY A 416 22.25 -7.67 -19.22
C GLY A 416 23.12 -7.52 -17.96
N LYS A 417 23.99 -6.50 -17.91
CA LYS A 417 24.82 -6.17 -16.73
C LYS A 417 24.03 -5.45 -15.65
N ARG A 418 23.03 -4.65 -16.02
CA ARG A 418 22.14 -3.93 -15.10
C ARG A 418 20.68 -4.32 -15.32
N SER A 419 19.85 -4.08 -14.32
CA SER A 419 18.39 -4.25 -14.37
C SER A 419 17.69 -3.13 -13.61
N LEU A 420 16.36 -3.18 -13.55
CA LEU A 420 15.58 -2.30 -12.69
C LEU A 420 15.94 -2.49 -11.21
N ASP A 421 16.53 -3.63 -10.82
CA ASP A 421 17.04 -3.86 -9.46
C ASP A 421 18.16 -2.87 -9.12
N ASP A 422 19.01 -2.50 -10.09
CA ASP A 422 20.05 -1.49 -9.92
C ASP A 422 19.45 -0.09 -9.75
N VAL A 423 18.37 0.23 -10.48
CA VAL A 423 17.64 1.50 -10.32
C VAL A 423 17.04 1.60 -8.93
N MET A 424 16.35 0.57 -8.45
CA MET A 424 15.76 0.56 -7.11
C MET A 424 16.82 0.73 -6.01
N ARG A 425 17.98 0.05 -6.15
CA ARG A 425 19.12 0.22 -5.24
C ARG A 425 19.69 1.64 -5.28
N LEU A 426 19.84 2.23 -6.47
CA LEU A 426 20.33 3.59 -6.63
C LEU A 426 19.33 4.61 -6.04
N ALA A 427 18.04 4.42 -6.28
CA ALA A 427 16.97 5.22 -5.72
C ALA A 427 16.98 5.19 -4.19
N PHE A 428 17.11 3.99 -3.60
CA PHE A 428 17.22 3.83 -2.16
C PHE A 428 18.46 4.54 -1.60
N LYS A 429 19.63 4.33 -2.23
CA LYS A 429 20.87 4.99 -1.83
C LYS A 429 20.77 6.52 -1.91
N ARG A 430 20.18 7.04 -2.98
CA ARG A 430 20.15 8.49 -3.28
C ARG A 430 19.07 9.21 -2.49
N TYR A 431 17.85 8.66 -2.44
CA TYR A 431 16.66 9.33 -1.95
C TYR A 431 15.95 8.64 -0.78
N GLY A 432 16.43 7.47 -0.34
CA GLY A 432 15.83 6.73 0.77
C GLY A 432 15.69 7.57 2.04
N TRP A 433 14.52 7.52 2.69
CA TRP A 433 14.27 8.09 4.00
C TRP A 433 15.42 7.76 4.98
N PRO A 434 15.93 8.72 5.79
CA PRO A 434 15.30 10.00 6.15
C PRO A 434 15.53 11.17 5.18
N LYS A 435 16.04 10.93 3.96
CA LYS A 435 16.16 11.98 2.95
C LYS A 435 14.78 12.44 2.43
N PRO A 436 14.67 13.64 1.83
CA PRO A 436 13.40 14.21 1.38
C PRO A 436 12.69 13.49 0.22
N GLY A 437 13.11 12.29 -0.20
CA GLY A 437 12.57 11.64 -1.39
C GLY A 437 13.11 12.22 -2.71
N PHE A 438 12.63 11.70 -3.84
CA PHE A 438 13.05 12.14 -5.17
C PHE A 438 12.21 13.33 -5.67
N PRO A 439 12.82 14.30 -6.39
CA PRO A 439 12.10 15.39 -7.03
C PRO A 439 11.35 14.92 -8.29
N GLU A 440 10.50 15.77 -8.87
CA GLU A 440 9.90 15.52 -10.19
C GLU A 440 11.02 15.27 -11.22
N GLY A 441 10.83 14.28 -12.09
CA GLY A 441 11.85 13.85 -13.07
C GLY A 441 13.01 13.02 -12.48
N GLY A 442 13.27 13.07 -11.17
CA GLY A 442 14.41 12.39 -10.54
C GLY A 442 14.41 10.85 -10.72
N TRP A 443 13.24 10.24 -10.88
CA TRP A 443 13.13 8.82 -11.23
C TRP A 443 13.64 8.53 -12.65
N PHE A 444 13.34 9.39 -13.62
CA PHE A 444 13.77 9.19 -15.02
C PHE A 444 15.29 9.31 -15.11
N GLU A 445 15.86 10.28 -14.41
CA GLU A 445 17.32 10.45 -14.29
C GLU A 445 17.99 9.21 -13.70
N LEU A 446 17.42 8.60 -12.66
CA LEU A 446 17.94 7.36 -12.07
C LEU A 446 17.95 6.20 -13.08
N VAL A 447 16.86 6.03 -13.84
CA VAL A 447 16.76 4.96 -14.84
C VAL A 447 17.79 5.18 -15.95
N GLU A 448 17.88 6.41 -16.47
CA GLU A 448 18.79 6.76 -17.56
C GLU A 448 20.26 6.68 -17.14
N GLU A 449 20.59 7.04 -15.89
CA GLU A 449 21.93 6.87 -15.32
C GLU A 449 22.35 5.40 -15.25
N VAL A 450 21.44 4.52 -14.80
CA VAL A 450 21.71 3.08 -14.73
C VAL A 450 21.81 2.45 -16.12
N ALA A 451 20.97 2.89 -17.06
CA ALA A 451 20.96 2.38 -18.42
C ALA A 451 22.11 2.94 -19.29
N GLY A 452 22.66 4.10 -18.94
CA GLY A 452 23.68 4.79 -19.73
C GLY A 452 23.14 5.48 -20.99
N GLN A 453 21.82 5.63 -21.12
CA GLN A 453 21.19 6.30 -22.26
C GLN A 453 19.84 6.94 -21.89
N LYS A 454 19.38 7.87 -22.74
CA LYS A 454 18.10 8.57 -22.60
C LYS A 454 16.92 7.73 -23.08
N PHE A 455 15.79 7.84 -22.39
CA PHE A 455 14.53 7.16 -22.76
C PHE A 455 13.38 8.13 -23.03
N THR A 456 13.69 9.38 -23.40
CA THR A 456 12.72 10.48 -23.63
C THR A 456 11.47 10.07 -24.42
N ARG A 457 11.63 9.35 -25.54
CA ARG A 457 10.49 8.90 -26.35
C ARG A 457 9.61 7.90 -25.59
N PHE A 458 10.21 6.98 -24.84
CA PHE A 458 9.45 6.01 -24.04
C PHE A 458 8.65 6.71 -22.94
N TRP A 459 9.23 7.71 -22.27
CA TRP A 459 8.53 8.52 -21.26
C TRP A 459 7.33 9.26 -21.87
N ASN A 460 7.55 9.98 -22.97
CA ASN A 460 6.52 10.76 -23.63
C ASN A 460 5.39 9.88 -24.19
N ASP A 461 5.74 8.75 -24.81
CA ASP A 461 4.77 7.88 -25.46
C ASP A 461 3.93 7.08 -24.44
N HIS A 462 4.56 6.53 -23.39
CA HIS A 462 3.96 5.48 -22.57
C HIS A 462 3.74 5.81 -21.08
N VAL A 463 4.37 6.87 -20.58
CA VAL A 463 4.23 7.31 -19.18
C VAL A 463 3.38 8.58 -19.11
N SER A 464 3.79 9.62 -19.83
CA SER A 464 3.05 10.89 -19.91
C SER A 464 1.95 10.86 -20.98
N GLY A 465 2.12 10.04 -22.03
CA GLY A 465 1.16 9.84 -23.12
C GLY A 465 0.35 8.54 -22.99
N THR A 466 -0.48 8.28 -24.00
CA THR A 466 -1.40 7.13 -24.07
C THR A 466 -1.09 6.18 -25.23
N LYS A 467 0.10 6.28 -25.82
CA LYS A 467 0.47 5.39 -26.93
C LYS A 467 0.56 3.95 -26.41
N GLU A 468 0.00 3.04 -27.20
CA GLU A 468 -0.06 1.62 -26.86
C GLU A 468 1.33 1.05 -26.59
N LEU A 469 1.43 0.16 -25.59
CA LEU A 469 2.66 -0.50 -25.23
C LEU A 469 3.05 -1.51 -26.31
N ASN A 470 4.34 -1.54 -26.67
CA ASN A 470 4.93 -2.60 -27.46
C ASN A 470 5.76 -3.51 -26.55
N TYR A 471 5.47 -4.81 -26.58
CA TYR A 471 6.12 -5.83 -25.74
C TYR A 471 7.23 -6.61 -26.47
N ASP A 472 7.48 -6.39 -27.76
CA ASP A 472 8.44 -7.16 -28.58
C ASP A 472 9.84 -7.14 -27.96
N GLU A 473 10.31 -5.97 -27.54
CA GLU A 473 11.62 -5.83 -26.89
C GLU A 473 11.69 -6.59 -25.56
N PHE A 474 10.60 -6.58 -24.78
CA PHE A 474 10.50 -7.35 -23.55
C PHE A 474 10.52 -8.85 -23.83
N LEU A 475 9.70 -9.32 -24.76
CA LEU A 475 9.63 -10.72 -25.14
C LEU A 475 10.98 -11.20 -25.66
N ASP A 476 11.62 -10.43 -26.52
CA ASP A 476 12.91 -10.79 -27.08
C ASP A 476 14.05 -10.78 -26.04
N CYS A 477 14.07 -9.83 -25.10
CA CYS A 477 15.09 -9.76 -24.04
C CYS A 477 15.16 -11.04 -23.19
N TYR A 478 14.01 -11.67 -22.96
CA TYR A 478 13.86 -12.86 -22.13
C TYR A 478 13.61 -14.15 -22.92
N GLY A 479 13.53 -14.09 -24.26
CA GLY A 479 13.16 -15.23 -25.09
C GLY A 479 11.79 -15.80 -24.71
N LEU A 480 10.82 -14.91 -24.55
CA LEU A 480 9.41 -15.21 -24.27
C LEU A 480 8.57 -15.02 -25.54
N GLU A 481 7.38 -15.60 -25.50
CA GLU A 481 6.35 -15.42 -26.52
C GLU A 481 4.98 -15.33 -25.88
N PHE A 482 4.11 -14.56 -26.53
CA PHE A 482 2.69 -14.63 -26.27
C PHE A 482 2.06 -15.72 -27.12
N LYS A 483 1.19 -16.52 -26.49
CA LYS A 483 0.23 -17.35 -27.22
C LYS A 483 -1.16 -16.87 -26.83
N ARG A 484 -1.98 -16.61 -27.84
CA ARG A 484 -3.40 -16.33 -27.66
C ARG A 484 -4.18 -17.53 -28.15
N ASP A 485 -5.15 -17.95 -27.35
CA ASP A 485 -6.17 -18.86 -27.84
C ASP A 485 -6.87 -18.24 -29.06
N LYS A 486 -7.40 -19.07 -29.96
CA LYS A 486 -8.05 -18.59 -31.19
C LYS A 486 -9.08 -17.51 -30.85
N GLN A 487 -8.99 -16.38 -31.55
CA GLN A 487 -9.86 -15.23 -31.31
C GLN A 487 -11.35 -15.62 -31.45
N GLY A 488 -12.17 -15.17 -30.49
CA GLY A 488 -13.61 -14.99 -30.73
C GLY A 488 -14.47 -16.24 -30.86
N SER A 489 -14.15 -17.36 -30.21
CA SER A 489 -15.12 -18.46 -30.05
C SER A 489 -16.15 -18.15 -28.96
N GLU A 490 -15.76 -17.40 -27.92
CA GLU A 490 -16.66 -17.10 -26.80
C GLU A 490 -17.58 -15.90 -27.09
N PRO A 491 -18.87 -16.02 -26.73
CA PRO A 491 -19.82 -14.93 -26.85
C PRO A 491 -19.47 -13.79 -25.89
N TRP A 492 -19.56 -12.56 -26.38
CA TRP A 492 -19.26 -11.37 -25.62
C TRP A 492 -20.41 -10.38 -25.68
N LEU A 493 -20.98 -10.06 -24.52
CA LEU A 493 -22.08 -9.10 -24.42
C LEU A 493 -21.61 -7.67 -24.18
N GLY A 494 -20.33 -7.43 -23.86
CA GLY A 494 -19.79 -6.08 -23.72
C GLY A 494 -20.12 -5.39 -22.39
N PHE A 495 -20.33 -6.13 -21.32
CA PHE A 495 -20.51 -5.61 -19.96
C PHE A 495 -19.92 -6.57 -18.93
N THR A 496 -19.77 -6.11 -17.69
CA THR A 496 -19.41 -6.95 -16.53
C THR A 496 -20.50 -6.89 -15.47
N THR A 497 -20.60 -7.92 -14.63
CA THR A 497 -21.48 -7.96 -13.45
C THR A 497 -20.70 -7.73 -12.16
N GLY A 498 -21.39 -7.46 -11.06
CA GLY A 498 -20.76 -7.18 -9.75
C GLY A 498 -20.07 -8.41 -9.11
N SER A 499 -19.08 -8.15 -8.26
CA SER A 499 -18.11 -9.11 -7.70
C SER A 499 -18.64 -10.19 -6.73
N LYS A 500 -19.96 -10.36 -6.60
CA LYS A 500 -20.60 -11.47 -5.84
C LYS A 500 -21.55 -12.29 -6.73
N GLY A 501 -21.31 -12.30 -8.04
CA GLY A 501 -22.17 -12.98 -9.02
C GLY A 501 -23.55 -12.32 -9.17
N GLY A 502 -23.71 -11.09 -8.68
CA GLY A 502 -25.00 -10.38 -8.76
C GLY A 502 -25.40 -10.11 -10.21
N LEU A 503 -26.69 -10.23 -10.52
CA LEU A 503 -27.23 -9.95 -11.86
C LEU A 503 -27.33 -8.44 -12.18
N LYS A 504 -26.53 -7.60 -11.54
CA LYS A 504 -26.49 -6.16 -11.77
C LYS A 504 -25.31 -5.80 -12.66
N ILE A 505 -25.55 -5.08 -13.75
CA ILE A 505 -24.50 -4.63 -14.65
C ILE A 505 -23.61 -3.65 -13.90
N ALA A 506 -22.33 -3.99 -13.74
CA ALA A 506 -21.34 -3.17 -13.04
C ALA A 506 -20.66 -2.15 -13.97
N SER A 507 -20.35 -2.55 -15.21
CA SER A 507 -19.76 -1.67 -16.21
C SER A 507 -20.18 -2.09 -17.61
N VAL A 508 -20.24 -1.13 -18.54
CA VAL A 508 -20.55 -1.39 -19.96
C VAL A 508 -19.39 -0.88 -20.80
N HIS A 509 -18.84 -1.77 -21.63
CA HIS A 509 -17.72 -1.45 -22.52
C HIS A 509 -18.17 -0.49 -23.63
N ALA A 510 -17.43 0.60 -23.83
CA ALA A 510 -17.83 1.69 -24.74
C ALA A 510 -18.10 1.24 -26.19
N GLU A 511 -17.34 0.26 -26.67
CA GLU A 511 -17.47 -0.30 -28.04
C GLU A 511 -18.26 -1.62 -28.08
N GLY A 512 -18.76 -2.10 -26.94
CA GLY A 512 -19.34 -3.43 -26.79
C GLY A 512 -20.83 -3.55 -27.20
N PRO A 513 -21.35 -4.77 -27.42
CA PRO A 513 -22.74 -5.00 -27.80
C PRO A 513 -23.79 -4.40 -26.86
N ALA A 514 -23.59 -4.50 -25.54
CA ALA A 514 -24.51 -3.97 -24.55
C ALA A 514 -24.70 -2.46 -24.67
N ARG A 515 -23.62 -1.71 -24.97
CA ARG A 515 -23.70 -0.27 -25.21
C ARG A 515 -24.60 0.03 -26.41
N LYS A 516 -24.43 -0.71 -27.50
CA LYS A 516 -25.22 -0.56 -28.74
C LYS A 516 -26.70 -0.91 -28.53
N ALA A 517 -26.98 -1.88 -27.65
CA ALA A 517 -28.32 -2.28 -27.26
C ALA A 517 -28.98 -1.36 -26.21
N GLY A 518 -28.31 -0.29 -25.79
CA GLY A 518 -28.85 0.68 -24.82
C GLY A 518 -28.87 0.18 -23.37
N LEU A 519 -28.18 -0.91 -23.05
CA LEU A 519 -27.98 -1.36 -21.66
C LEU A 519 -27.01 -0.42 -20.94
N GLN A 520 -27.23 -0.25 -19.64
CA GLN A 520 -26.52 0.71 -18.81
C GLN A 520 -25.99 0.03 -17.55
N PRO A 521 -24.91 0.58 -16.95
CA PRO A 521 -24.55 0.21 -15.59
C PRO A 521 -25.73 0.39 -14.65
N ARG A 522 -25.80 -0.48 -13.64
CA ARG A 522 -26.86 -0.61 -12.64
C ARG A 522 -28.20 -1.19 -13.14
N ASP A 523 -28.34 -1.51 -14.43
CA ASP A 523 -29.45 -2.33 -14.89
C ASP A 523 -29.38 -3.72 -14.22
N GLU A 524 -30.53 -4.22 -13.76
CA GLU A 524 -30.68 -5.51 -13.09
C GLU A 524 -31.24 -6.54 -14.06
N ILE A 525 -30.44 -7.55 -14.38
CA ILE A 525 -30.74 -8.59 -15.36
C ILE A 525 -31.76 -9.56 -14.76
N LEU A 526 -32.85 -9.76 -15.48
CA LEU A 526 -33.96 -10.63 -15.08
C LEU A 526 -34.01 -11.88 -15.95
N ALA A 527 -33.87 -11.70 -17.27
CA ALA A 527 -34.02 -12.77 -18.24
C ALA A 527 -33.06 -12.62 -19.42
N LEU A 528 -32.71 -13.78 -20.00
CA LEU A 528 -31.99 -13.92 -21.26
C LEU A 528 -32.88 -14.73 -22.22
N ASN A 529 -33.19 -14.15 -23.38
CA ASN A 529 -34.08 -14.71 -24.40
C ASN A 529 -35.47 -15.10 -23.83
N GLY A 530 -36.04 -14.25 -22.97
CA GLY A 530 -37.36 -14.48 -22.35
C GLY A 530 -37.37 -15.47 -21.17
N HIS A 531 -36.22 -16.06 -20.81
CA HIS A 531 -36.11 -16.98 -19.68
C HIS A 531 -35.38 -16.35 -18.50
N LYS A 532 -35.96 -16.51 -17.30
CA LYS A 532 -35.35 -16.06 -16.05
C LYS A 532 -33.92 -16.59 -15.91
N VAL A 533 -33.00 -15.73 -15.48
CA VAL A 533 -31.61 -16.11 -15.18
C VAL A 533 -31.32 -16.02 -13.69
N HIS A 534 -30.30 -16.76 -13.26
CA HIS A 534 -29.80 -16.75 -11.89
C HIS A 534 -28.32 -16.42 -11.89
N ALA A 535 -27.88 -15.67 -10.88
CA ALA A 535 -26.50 -15.30 -10.61
C ALA A 535 -25.48 -16.43 -10.90
N LYS A 536 -25.74 -17.62 -10.32
CA LYS A 536 -24.82 -18.77 -10.38
C LYS A 536 -24.69 -19.41 -11.77
N THR A 537 -25.67 -19.22 -12.65
CA THR A 537 -25.77 -19.91 -13.95
C THR A 537 -25.76 -18.92 -15.11
N PHE A 538 -25.60 -17.61 -14.84
CA PHE A 538 -25.70 -16.59 -15.87
C PHE A 538 -24.57 -16.71 -16.88
N ASP A 539 -23.33 -16.87 -16.40
CA ASP A 539 -22.16 -16.99 -17.28
C ASP A 539 -22.24 -18.25 -18.15
N ASP A 540 -22.70 -19.38 -17.60
CA ASP A 540 -22.96 -20.61 -18.37
C ASP A 540 -23.98 -20.35 -19.49
N ARG A 541 -25.10 -19.67 -19.18
CA ARG A 541 -26.14 -19.31 -20.15
C ARG A 541 -25.64 -18.35 -21.21
N VAL A 542 -24.72 -17.44 -20.87
CA VAL A 542 -24.07 -16.58 -21.86
C VAL A 542 -23.16 -17.40 -22.76
N SER A 543 -22.40 -18.36 -22.22
CA SER A 543 -21.47 -19.20 -22.97
C SER A 543 -22.12 -20.06 -24.06
N GLU A 544 -23.42 -20.39 -23.90
CA GLU A 544 -24.23 -21.11 -24.89
C GLU A 544 -24.62 -20.26 -26.11
N LEU A 545 -24.46 -18.93 -26.05
CA LEU A 545 -24.81 -18.05 -27.16
C LEU A 545 -23.79 -18.18 -28.31
N ALA A 546 -24.28 -18.28 -29.54
CA ALA A 546 -23.42 -18.22 -30.71
C ALA A 546 -22.99 -16.76 -31.01
N PRO A 547 -21.69 -16.46 -31.17
CA PRO A 547 -21.27 -15.14 -31.63
C PRO A 547 -21.87 -14.77 -33.00
N GLY A 548 -22.34 -13.54 -33.13
CA GLY A 548 -23.09 -13.04 -34.29
C GLY A 548 -24.61 -13.27 -34.22
N SER A 549 -25.07 -14.13 -33.30
CA SER A 549 -26.50 -14.31 -33.06
C SER A 549 -27.12 -13.09 -32.37
N ILE A 550 -28.44 -13.06 -32.29
CA ILE A 550 -29.18 -12.03 -31.56
C ILE A 550 -29.66 -12.65 -30.25
N CYS A 551 -29.44 -11.95 -29.13
CA CYS A 551 -30.08 -12.26 -27.86
C CYS A 551 -30.84 -11.06 -27.32
N THR A 552 -31.84 -11.31 -26.47
CA THR A 552 -32.57 -10.27 -25.75
C THR A 552 -32.27 -10.39 -24.26
N LEU A 553 -31.79 -9.31 -23.65
CA LEU A 553 -31.71 -9.17 -22.20
C LEU A 553 -32.90 -8.34 -21.71
N THR A 554 -33.68 -8.91 -20.82
CA THR A 554 -34.72 -8.19 -20.09
C THR A 554 -34.15 -7.73 -18.76
N VAL A 555 -34.23 -6.43 -18.49
CA VAL A 555 -33.63 -5.81 -17.31
C VAL A 555 -34.61 -4.89 -16.61
N PHE A 556 -34.43 -4.72 -15.31
CA PHE A 556 -34.97 -3.57 -14.59
C PHE A 556 -33.95 -2.43 -14.64
N ARG A 557 -34.38 -1.28 -15.18
CA ARG A 557 -33.67 -0.01 -15.00
C ARG A 557 -34.43 0.81 -13.98
N ARG A 558 -33.93 0.80 -12.74
CA ARG A 558 -34.76 1.18 -11.59
C ARG A 558 -36.04 0.33 -11.65
N GLU A 559 -37.21 0.91 -11.45
CA GLU A 559 -38.49 0.19 -11.50
C GLU A 559 -39.07 -0.04 -12.90
N GLN A 560 -38.34 0.31 -13.97
CA GLN A 560 -38.85 0.17 -15.34
C GLN A 560 -38.27 -1.05 -16.03
N LEU A 561 -39.16 -1.92 -16.51
CA LEU A 561 -38.79 -3.01 -17.38
C LEU A 561 -38.27 -2.45 -18.72
N LYS A 562 -37.10 -2.90 -19.14
CA LYS A 562 -36.46 -2.58 -20.41
C LYS A 562 -35.99 -3.85 -21.09
N GLU A 563 -35.90 -3.80 -22.41
CA GLU A 563 -35.30 -4.87 -23.20
C GLU A 563 -34.14 -4.31 -24.03
N GLY A 564 -32.99 -4.97 -23.94
CA GLY A 564 -31.86 -4.74 -24.82
C GLY A 564 -31.75 -5.89 -25.80
N ARG A 565 -31.90 -5.62 -27.10
CA ARG A 565 -31.66 -6.60 -28.18
C ARG A 565 -30.21 -6.44 -28.64
N LEU A 566 -29.38 -7.44 -28.37
CA LEU A 566 -27.94 -7.41 -28.62
C LEU A 566 -27.58 -8.30 -29.81
N HIS A 567 -26.67 -7.83 -30.66
CA HIS A 567 -25.88 -8.69 -31.52
C HIS A 567 -24.71 -9.23 -30.70
N VAL A 568 -24.73 -10.52 -30.38
CA VAL A 568 -23.71 -11.17 -29.56
C VAL A 568 -22.35 -10.97 -30.22
N GLY A 569 -21.44 -10.29 -29.53
CA GLY A 569 -20.10 -10.03 -30.01
C GLY A 569 -19.22 -11.26 -29.89
N ARG A 570 -18.04 -11.17 -30.49
CA ARG A 570 -16.92 -12.06 -30.19
C ARG A 570 -16.07 -11.40 -29.12
N GLN A 571 -15.56 -12.18 -28.17
CA GLN A 571 -14.61 -11.66 -27.20
C GLN A 571 -13.43 -11.00 -27.94
N PRO A 572 -13.07 -9.73 -27.62
CA PRO A 572 -12.12 -8.94 -28.41
C PRO A 572 -10.73 -9.60 -28.56
N ALA A 573 -10.33 -10.38 -27.56
CA ALA A 573 -9.13 -11.19 -27.61
C ALA A 573 -9.36 -12.51 -26.85
N GLY A 574 -8.77 -13.60 -27.36
CA GLY A 574 -8.69 -14.87 -26.61
C GLY A 574 -7.69 -14.75 -25.46
N LYS A 575 -7.77 -15.70 -24.52
CA LYS A 575 -6.91 -15.74 -23.33
C LYS A 575 -5.44 -15.64 -23.73
N LEU A 576 -4.75 -14.67 -23.14
CA LEU A 576 -3.32 -14.49 -23.31
C LEU A 576 -2.56 -15.42 -22.38
N THR A 577 -1.57 -16.12 -22.92
CA THR A 577 -0.56 -16.85 -22.16
C THR A 577 0.82 -16.31 -22.51
N LEU A 578 1.71 -16.31 -21.53
CA LEU A 578 3.09 -15.88 -21.66
C LEU A 578 3.99 -17.06 -21.27
N GLY A 579 4.91 -17.43 -22.15
CA GLY A 579 5.80 -18.58 -21.91
C GLY A 579 7.15 -18.39 -22.58
N PRO A 580 8.16 -19.21 -22.21
CA PRO A 580 9.42 -19.25 -22.94
C PRO A 580 9.21 -19.74 -24.37
N ARG A 581 9.96 -19.16 -25.32
CA ARG A 581 10.08 -19.66 -26.69
C ARG A 581 10.70 -21.06 -26.67
N GLU A 582 10.34 -21.88 -27.67
CA GLU A 582 10.94 -23.20 -27.87
C GLU A 582 12.47 -23.13 -28.02
N HIS A 583 12.97 -22.09 -28.70
CA HIS A 583 14.39 -21.83 -28.85
C HIS A 583 14.78 -20.48 -28.27
N GLN A 584 15.49 -20.50 -27.14
CA GLN A 584 16.09 -19.31 -26.51
C GLN A 584 17.59 -19.25 -26.77
N SER A 585 18.08 -18.08 -27.18
CA SER A 585 19.52 -17.81 -27.25
C SER A 585 20.17 -17.90 -25.85
N PRO A 586 21.50 -18.09 -25.76
CA PRO A 586 22.20 -18.10 -24.47
C PRO A 586 21.97 -16.82 -23.64
N THR A 587 21.88 -15.66 -24.30
CA THR A 587 21.60 -14.38 -23.64
C THR A 587 20.17 -14.30 -23.11
N GLN A 588 19.18 -14.72 -23.90
CA GLN A 588 17.78 -14.77 -23.50
C GLN A 588 17.59 -15.66 -22.28
N ARG A 589 18.13 -16.88 -22.33
CA ARG A 589 18.06 -17.84 -21.23
C ARG A 589 18.72 -17.28 -19.96
N ARG A 590 19.88 -16.63 -20.08
CA ARG A 590 20.56 -15.98 -18.95
C ARG A 590 19.70 -14.86 -18.35
N ASN A 591 19.12 -14.00 -19.18
CA ASN A 591 18.27 -12.90 -18.72
C ASN A 591 17.01 -13.42 -18.02
N TYR A 592 16.32 -14.38 -18.63
CA TYR A 592 15.11 -15.02 -18.06
C TYR A 592 15.37 -15.59 -16.67
N ARG A 593 16.47 -16.34 -16.52
CA ARG A 593 16.84 -16.96 -15.26
C ARG A 593 17.23 -15.95 -14.19
N LYS A 594 18.00 -14.91 -14.55
CA LYS A 594 18.32 -13.82 -13.62
C LYS A 594 17.08 -13.05 -13.20
N TRP A 595 16.16 -12.81 -14.14
CA TRP A 595 14.92 -12.07 -13.88
C TRP A 595 14.04 -12.79 -12.85
N LEU A 596 13.84 -14.10 -13.01
CA LEU A 596 13.00 -14.93 -12.13
C LEU A 596 13.75 -15.57 -10.94
N GLY A 597 15.06 -15.38 -10.82
CA GLY A 597 15.86 -15.97 -9.74
C GLY A 597 16.09 -17.48 -9.86
N ILE A 598 16.09 -18.04 -11.08
CA ILE A 598 16.28 -19.47 -11.34
C ILE A 598 17.77 -19.80 -11.23
N THR A 599 18.14 -20.51 -10.16
CA THR A 599 19.55 -20.82 -9.82
C THR A 599 20.02 -22.21 -10.27
N LYS A 600 19.13 -23.13 -10.67
CA LYS A 600 19.48 -24.50 -11.11
C LYS A 600 19.17 -24.74 -12.59
N PRO A 601 20.08 -25.37 -13.39
CA PRO A 601 19.98 -25.61 -14.84
C PRO A 601 18.60 -26.00 -15.34
#